data_AF-A0A931V3Z8-F1
#
_entry.id   AF-A0A931V3Z8-F1
#
_cell.length_a   1.000
_cell.length_b   1.000
_cell.length_c   1.000
_cell.angle_alpha   90.00
_cell.angle_beta   90.00
_cell.angle_gamma   90.00
#
_symmetry.space_group_name_H-M   'P 1'
#
loop_
_entity.id
_entity.type
_entity.pdbx_description
1 polymer ?
#
loop_
_entity_poly.entity_id
_entity_poly.type
_entity_poly.pdbx_seq_one_letter_code
_entity_poly.pdbx_strand_id
1 'polypeptide(L)'
;MNAATVVRRSLPLALVAAGLSLAAACSSSSAPPPPPTAAAARPAPRPSVSPSASASVVAGPVYNEADFTESDSSRDPFHPFAQVVKPTGEAKVVPQYQVVLEKFAIDELKLVAIVSAGDGMKAMFVDPQGKGWVVARGMHIGRGEMVKLGPGAMSSYPLYWKVDRVKPNEVVLVREDTLHPEVAPTYREIPLHTEGEKS
;
A
#
# COMPACT_ATOMS: atom_id res chain seq x y z
N MET A 1 -62.04 -0.55 22.98
CA MET A 1 -61.47 -0.13 24.27
C MET A 1 -60.73 -1.33 24.83
N ASN A 2 -59.40 -1.29 24.88
CA ASN A 2 -58.55 -2.20 25.67
C ASN A 2 -57.20 -1.48 25.85
N ALA A 3 -56.96 -0.99 27.05
CA ALA A 3 -55.74 -0.32 27.46
C ALA A 3 -54.85 -1.34 28.19
N ALA A 4 -53.59 -1.48 27.78
CA ALA A 4 -52.58 -2.24 28.51
C ALA A 4 -51.24 -1.50 28.46
N THR A 5 -51.12 -0.59 29.42
CA THR A 5 -49.96 -0.14 30.19
C THR A 5 -48.55 -0.52 29.69
N VAL A 6 -47.82 0.53 29.30
CA VAL A 6 -46.37 0.59 29.06
C VAL A 6 -45.61 0.50 30.40
N VAL A 7 -44.67 -0.43 30.54
CA VAL A 7 -43.69 -0.47 31.65
C VAL A 7 -42.37 0.11 31.17
N ARG A 8 -42.09 1.37 31.56
CA ARG A 8 -40.79 2.04 31.40
C ARG A 8 -39.87 1.58 32.53
N ARG A 9 -38.77 0.90 32.22
CA ARG A 9 -37.68 0.65 33.18
C ARG A 9 -36.63 1.76 33.04
N SER A 10 -36.68 2.70 33.98
CA SER A 10 -35.66 3.72 34.23
C SER A 10 -34.50 3.12 35.02
N LEU A 11 -33.29 3.17 34.47
CA LEU A 11 -32.04 2.83 35.17
C LEU A 11 -31.37 4.13 35.65
N PRO A 12 -30.95 4.23 36.93
CA PRO A 12 -30.46 5.48 37.50
C PRO A 12 -29.01 5.81 37.10
N LEU A 13 -28.83 7.09 36.80
CA LEU A 13 -27.58 7.83 36.67
C LEU A 13 -26.81 7.80 38.00
N ALA A 14 -25.68 7.08 38.07
CA ALA A 14 -24.75 7.15 39.18
C ALA A 14 -23.53 7.99 38.78
N LEU A 15 -23.52 9.22 39.30
CA LEU A 15 -22.46 10.21 39.24
C LEU A 15 -21.34 9.78 40.22
N VAL A 16 -20.13 9.50 39.74
CA VAL A 16 -18.94 9.37 40.60
C VAL A 16 -17.86 10.30 40.06
N ALA A 17 -17.75 11.46 40.73
CA ALA A 17 -16.64 12.37 40.63
C ALA A 17 -15.57 11.96 41.65
N ALA A 18 -14.35 11.68 41.21
CA ALA A 18 -13.17 11.66 42.08
C ALA A 18 -11.88 11.72 41.26
N GLY A 19 -10.99 12.66 41.60
CA GLY A 19 -9.56 12.39 41.61
C GLY A 19 -8.72 12.97 40.47
N LEU A 20 -8.52 14.28 40.50
CA LEU A 20 -7.38 14.96 39.88
C LEU A 20 -6.08 14.47 40.54
N SER A 21 -5.14 13.92 39.77
CA SER A 21 -3.77 13.65 40.25
C SER A 21 -2.77 13.94 39.13
N LEU A 22 -2.22 15.15 39.19
CA LEU A 22 -1.00 15.57 38.51
C LEU A 22 0.17 14.77 39.09
N ALA A 23 0.81 13.93 38.28
CA ALA A 23 2.16 13.45 38.54
C ALA A 23 3.06 13.96 37.41
N ALA A 24 3.72 15.08 37.69
CA ALA A 24 4.92 15.50 36.98
C ALA A 24 6.07 14.59 37.40
N ALA A 25 6.61 13.81 36.47
CA ALA A 25 7.88 13.12 36.65
C ALA A 25 8.77 13.44 35.44
N CYS A 26 9.65 14.41 35.66
CA CYS A 26 10.79 14.70 34.81
C CYS A 26 11.84 13.58 34.91
N SER A 27 12.72 13.56 33.91
CA SER A 27 14.04 12.92 33.86
C SER A 27 14.01 11.44 33.48
N SER A 28 14.77 10.95 32.49
CA SER A 28 16.17 11.28 32.23
C SER A 28 16.52 10.97 30.76
N SER A 29 16.94 11.98 30.02
CA SER A 29 17.60 11.82 28.72
C SER A 29 19.07 11.48 28.97
N SER A 30 19.44 10.24 28.70
CA SER A 30 20.81 9.75 28.83
C SER A 30 21.61 10.12 27.57
N ALA A 31 22.43 11.17 27.67
CA ALA A 31 23.43 11.50 26.66
C ALA A 31 24.56 10.44 26.67
N PRO A 32 25.11 10.06 25.50
CA PRO A 32 26.21 9.12 25.42
C PRO A 32 27.53 9.74 25.94
N PRO A 33 28.44 8.93 26.51
CA PRO A 33 29.67 9.43 27.11
C PRO A 33 30.67 9.97 26.06
N PRO A 34 31.48 10.99 26.41
CA PRO A 34 32.52 11.52 25.54
C PRO A 34 33.70 10.54 25.38
N PRO A 35 34.43 10.58 24.25
CA PRO A 35 35.60 9.74 24.02
C PRO A 35 36.79 10.16 24.91
N PRO A 36 37.66 9.23 25.31
CA PRO A 36 38.84 9.54 26.10
C PRO A 36 39.88 10.32 25.29
N THR A 37 40.35 11.43 25.85
CA THR A 37 41.53 12.18 25.40
C THR A 37 42.78 11.38 25.73
N ALA A 38 43.52 10.94 24.71
CA ALA A 38 44.81 10.29 24.89
C ALA A 38 45.90 11.35 25.17
N ALA A 39 46.61 11.14 26.28
CA ALA A 39 47.71 11.97 26.75
C ALA A 39 48.92 11.91 25.79
N ALA A 40 49.54 13.08 25.58
CA ALA A 40 50.78 13.22 24.83
C ALA A 40 51.96 12.59 25.58
N ALA A 41 52.65 11.65 24.92
CA ALA A 41 53.94 11.11 25.37
C ALA A 41 55.09 11.68 24.51
N ARG A 42 56.16 12.09 25.20
CA ARG A 42 57.42 12.65 24.68
C ARG A 42 58.23 11.58 23.92
N PRO A 43 59.11 11.94 22.96
CA PRO A 43 59.65 10.99 21.98
C PRO A 43 60.89 10.25 22.49
N ALA A 44 60.99 8.97 22.15
CA ALA A 44 62.17 8.12 22.30
C ALA A 44 62.80 7.84 20.90
N PRO A 45 64.09 7.43 20.84
CA PRO A 45 65.01 7.76 19.75
C PRO A 45 64.78 6.95 18.47
N ARG A 46 65.10 7.56 17.33
CA ARG A 46 65.02 6.97 15.99
C ARG A 46 66.02 5.80 15.85
N PRO A 47 65.56 4.61 15.43
CA PRO A 47 66.45 3.65 14.80
C PRO A 47 66.72 4.04 13.34
N SER A 48 67.99 3.94 12.99
CA SER A 48 68.60 4.17 11.69
C SER A 48 67.84 3.50 10.55
N VAL A 49 67.59 4.27 9.49
CA VAL A 49 67.10 3.79 8.20
C VAL A 49 68.16 2.90 7.55
N SER A 50 67.76 1.71 7.12
CA SER A 50 68.39 0.99 6.01
C SER A 50 67.34 0.87 4.90
N PRO A 51 67.65 1.25 3.65
CA PRO A 51 66.65 1.30 2.59
C PRO A 51 66.49 -0.11 2.04
N SER A 52 65.46 -0.83 2.51
CA SER A 52 64.90 -1.93 1.72
C SER A 52 63.56 -1.44 1.18
N ALA A 53 63.66 -0.74 0.05
CA ALA A 53 62.51 -0.46 -0.79
C ALA A 53 62.02 -1.79 -1.36
N SER A 54 60.92 -2.30 -0.81
CA SER A 54 60.02 -3.17 -1.53
C SER A 54 58.62 -2.65 -1.29
N ALA A 55 58.34 -1.50 -1.93
CA ALA A 55 56.98 -1.12 -2.21
C ALA A 55 56.42 -2.24 -3.10
N SER A 56 55.67 -3.16 -2.50
CA SER A 56 54.83 -4.08 -3.26
C SER A 56 53.73 -3.22 -3.88
N VAL A 57 54.03 -2.66 -5.05
CA VAL A 57 53.04 -2.04 -5.92
C VAL A 57 52.05 -3.16 -6.23
N VAL A 58 50.88 -3.11 -5.61
CA VAL A 58 49.74 -3.91 -6.06
C VAL A 58 49.49 -3.43 -7.49
N ALA A 59 49.94 -4.22 -8.46
CA ALA A 59 49.68 -3.94 -9.86
C ALA A 59 48.16 -3.82 -10.01
N GLY A 60 47.70 -2.67 -10.49
CA GLY A 60 46.30 -2.48 -10.83
C GLY A 60 45.88 -3.54 -11.86
N PRO A 61 44.57 -3.82 -11.98
CA PRO A 61 44.07 -4.75 -12.98
C PRO A 61 44.61 -4.35 -14.37
N VAL A 62 45.20 -5.32 -15.06
CA VAL A 62 45.67 -5.16 -16.44
C VAL A 62 44.45 -5.30 -17.34
N TYR A 63 44.05 -4.22 -17.99
CA TYR A 63 42.94 -4.22 -18.94
C TYR A 63 43.44 -4.57 -20.34
N ASN A 64 42.68 -5.40 -21.04
CA ASN A 64 42.88 -5.73 -22.45
C ASN A 64 41.66 -5.25 -23.26
N GLU A 65 41.82 -5.11 -24.58
CA GLU A 65 40.72 -4.66 -25.47
C GLU A 65 39.45 -5.54 -25.35
N ALA A 66 39.62 -6.83 -25.04
CA ALA A 66 38.53 -7.77 -24.83
C ALA A 66 37.66 -7.42 -23.61
N ASP A 67 38.18 -6.71 -22.61
CA ASP A 67 37.44 -6.32 -21.39
C ASP A 67 36.44 -5.19 -21.66
N PHE A 68 36.65 -4.44 -22.75
CA PHE A 68 35.75 -3.38 -23.21
C PHE A 68 34.74 -3.88 -24.25
N THR A 69 34.87 -5.14 -24.68
CA THR A 69 33.91 -5.77 -25.58
C THR A 69 32.84 -6.49 -24.78
N GLU A 70 31.58 -6.30 -25.17
CA GLU A 70 30.45 -6.87 -24.45
C GLU A 70 30.50 -8.40 -24.44
N SER A 71 30.53 -8.97 -23.23
CA SER A 71 30.67 -10.40 -22.99
C SER A 71 29.96 -10.78 -21.69
N ASP A 72 29.82 -12.08 -21.40
CA ASP A 72 29.14 -12.52 -20.16
C ASP A 72 29.82 -12.04 -18.87
N SER A 73 31.13 -11.77 -18.90
CA SER A 73 31.90 -11.21 -17.80
C SER A 73 31.99 -9.68 -17.81
N SER A 74 31.75 -9.05 -18.97
CA SER A 74 31.74 -7.59 -19.17
C SER A 74 30.41 -7.19 -19.81
N ARG A 75 29.35 -7.23 -19.00
CA ARG A 75 27.99 -6.87 -19.41
C ARG A 75 27.74 -5.40 -19.12
N ASP A 76 27.20 -4.67 -20.08
CA ASP A 76 26.76 -3.30 -19.83
C ASP A 76 25.52 -3.30 -18.93
N PRO A 77 25.56 -2.68 -17.74
CA PRO A 77 24.41 -2.62 -16.84
C PRO A 77 23.21 -1.82 -17.41
N PHE A 78 23.40 -1.08 -18.50
CA PHE A 78 22.36 -0.33 -19.18
C PHE A 78 21.89 -0.99 -20.48
N HIS A 79 22.55 -2.06 -20.94
CA HIS A 79 22.14 -2.80 -22.13
C HIS A 79 21.25 -3.99 -21.74
N PRO A 80 19.94 -3.99 -22.09
CA PRO A 80 19.05 -5.07 -21.68
C PRO A 80 19.28 -6.33 -22.52
N PHE A 81 19.84 -7.38 -21.89
CA PHE A 81 19.98 -8.70 -22.51
C PHE A 81 18.65 -9.47 -22.46
N ALA A 82 17.82 -9.31 -23.50
CA ALA A 82 16.50 -9.92 -23.62
C ALA A 82 16.47 -11.45 -23.41
N GLN A 83 17.60 -12.15 -23.54
CA GLN A 83 17.69 -13.61 -23.39
C GLN A 83 17.87 -14.07 -21.94
N VAL A 84 18.33 -13.20 -21.02
CA VAL A 84 18.46 -13.52 -19.59
C VAL A 84 17.15 -13.28 -18.86
N VAL A 85 16.36 -12.32 -19.33
CA VAL A 85 14.99 -12.09 -18.87
C VAL A 85 14.07 -13.10 -19.58
N LYS A 86 14.09 -14.35 -19.10
CA LYS A 86 13.07 -15.32 -19.51
C LYS A 86 11.69 -14.71 -19.20
N PRO A 87 10.79 -14.54 -20.17
CA PRO A 87 9.43 -14.12 -19.87
C PRO A 87 8.79 -15.22 -19.04
N THR A 88 8.74 -15.01 -17.72
CA THR A 88 8.02 -15.89 -16.81
C THR A 88 6.53 -15.70 -17.06
N GLY A 89 5.99 -16.53 -17.95
CA GLY A 89 4.57 -16.59 -18.26
C GLY A 89 4.04 -15.42 -19.08
N GLU A 90 2.82 -15.59 -19.56
CA GLU A 90 2.01 -14.52 -20.14
C GLU A 90 2.03 -13.32 -19.19
N ALA A 91 2.49 -12.16 -19.67
CA ALA A 91 2.58 -10.97 -18.85
C ALA A 91 1.17 -10.60 -18.38
N LYS A 92 0.81 -11.00 -17.15
CA LYS A 92 -0.43 -10.55 -16.51
C LYS A 92 -0.33 -9.04 -16.45
N VAL A 93 -1.25 -8.35 -17.14
CA VAL A 93 -1.39 -6.91 -17.03
C VAL A 93 -1.82 -6.63 -15.60
N VAL A 94 -0.84 -6.29 -14.74
CA VAL A 94 -1.09 -5.90 -13.35
C VAL A 94 -1.41 -4.41 -13.34
N PRO A 95 -2.53 -3.98 -12.72
CA PRO A 95 -2.83 -2.56 -12.59
C PRO A 95 -1.72 -1.85 -11.79
N GLN A 96 -1.40 -0.61 -12.18
CA GLN A 96 -0.42 0.22 -11.48
C GLN A 96 -0.94 0.77 -10.13
N TYR A 97 -2.21 0.53 -9.81
CA TYR A 97 -2.86 0.95 -8.58
C TYR A 97 -3.23 -0.25 -7.71
N GLN A 98 -3.33 -0.01 -6.41
CA GLN A 98 -3.79 -1.05 -5.48
C GLN A 98 -5.27 -1.34 -5.71
N VAL A 99 -5.57 -2.60 -6.01
CA VAL A 99 -6.93 -3.13 -6.05
C VAL A 99 -7.19 -3.93 -4.78
N VAL A 100 -8.29 -3.61 -4.11
CA VAL A 100 -8.78 -4.36 -2.95
C VAL A 100 -9.83 -5.36 -3.42
N LEU A 101 -9.95 -6.52 -2.77
CA LEU A 101 -10.94 -7.55 -3.14
C LEU A 101 -10.80 -8.07 -4.59
N GLU A 102 -9.60 -8.07 -5.18
CA GLU A 102 -9.34 -8.53 -6.57
C GLU A 102 -9.86 -9.95 -6.88
N LYS A 103 -10.04 -10.79 -5.84
CA LYS A 103 -10.51 -12.17 -5.99
C LYS A 103 -11.99 -12.27 -6.32
N PHE A 104 -12.80 -11.29 -5.91
CA PHE A 104 -14.26 -11.38 -5.92
C PHE A 104 -14.86 -10.39 -6.92
N ALA A 105 -15.91 -10.79 -7.65
CA ALA A 105 -16.66 -9.86 -8.48
C ALA A 105 -17.48 -8.88 -7.64
N ILE A 106 -17.84 -7.73 -8.21
CA ILE A 106 -18.66 -6.74 -7.50
C ILE A 106 -20.01 -7.31 -7.06
N ASP A 107 -20.59 -8.22 -7.84
CA ASP A 107 -21.87 -8.89 -7.52
C ASP A 107 -21.79 -9.79 -6.29
N GLU A 108 -20.60 -10.29 -5.97
CA GLU A 108 -20.36 -11.17 -4.84
C GLU A 108 -20.13 -10.39 -3.53
N LEU A 109 -19.85 -9.09 -3.64
CA LEU A 109 -19.61 -8.21 -2.51
C LEU A 109 -20.93 -7.63 -2.00
N LYS A 110 -21.14 -7.68 -0.69
CA LYS A 110 -22.33 -7.11 -0.06
C LYS A 110 -21.96 -5.84 0.68
N LEU A 111 -22.60 -4.72 0.33
CA LEU A 111 -22.51 -3.49 1.12
C LEU A 111 -23.31 -3.69 2.41
N VAL A 112 -22.66 -3.58 3.57
CA VAL A 112 -23.29 -3.85 4.86
C VAL A 112 -23.34 -2.66 5.81
N ALA A 113 -22.51 -1.64 5.58
CA ALA A 113 -22.55 -0.40 6.36
C ALA A 113 -21.93 0.77 5.60
N ILE A 114 -22.39 1.97 5.94
CA ILE A 114 -21.71 3.23 5.63
C ILE A 114 -21.19 3.80 6.96
N VAL A 115 -19.87 3.95 7.05
CA VAL A 115 -19.19 4.48 8.23
C VAL A 115 -18.94 5.96 8.00
N SER A 116 -19.64 6.79 8.76
CA SER A 116 -19.40 8.23 8.85
C SER A 116 -18.38 8.49 9.95
N ALA A 117 -17.14 8.80 9.58
CA ALA A 117 -16.11 9.27 10.50
C ALA A 117 -15.70 10.71 10.15
N GLY A 118 -14.99 11.40 11.06
CA GLY A 118 -14.61 12.81 10.85
C GLY A 118 -13.75 13.06 9.59
N ASP A 119 -13.12 12.01 9.03
CA ASP A 119 -12.32 12.05 7.80
C ASP A 119 -13.14 11.76 6.53
N GLY A 120 -14.46 11.61 6.65
CA GLY A 120 -15.39 11.40 5.54
C GLY A 120 -16.19 10.10 5.66
N MET A 121 -16.99 9.83 4.63
CA MET A 121 -17.79 8.61 4.53
C MET A 121 -16.97 7.48 3.90
N LYS A 122 -17.00 6.31 4.54
CA LYS A 122 -16.42 5.07 4.06
C LYS A 122 -17.51 4.01 3.95
N ALA A 123 -17.32 3.05 3.06
CA ALA A 123 -18.24 1.92 2.91
C ALA A 123 -17.61 0.65 3.46
N MET A 124 -18.42 -0.21 4.09
CA MET A 124 -18.00 -1.53 4.52
C MET A 124 -18.65 -2.58 3.62
N PHE A 125 -17.82 -3.32 2.90
CA PHE A 125 -18.23 -4.48 2.11
C PHE A 125 -17.90 -5.76 2.85
N VAL A 126 -18.75 -6.77 2.72
CA VAL A 126 -18.47 -8.14 3.17
C VAL A 126 -18.27 -9.00 1.94
N ASP A 127 -17.16 -9.73 1.92
CA ASP A 127 -16.87 -10.71 0.88
C ASP A 127 -17.65 -12.02 1.07
N PRO A 128 -17.69 -12.93 0.07
CA PRO A 128 -18.35 -14.22 0.20
C PRO A 128 -17.81 -15.12 1.33
N GLN A 129 -16.64 -14.80 1.88
CA GLN A 129 -16.03 -15.52 3.01
C GLN A 129 -16.46 -14.93 4.35
N GLY A 130 -17.29 -13.88 4.36
CA GLY A 130 -17.78 -13.21 5.55
C GLY A 130 -16.80 -12.19 6.13
N LYS A 131 -15.70 -11.88 5.45
CA LYS A 131 -14.74 -10.87 5.93
C LYS A 131 -15.19 -9.47 5.52
N GLY A 132 -15.23 -8.58 6.49
CA GLY A 132 -15.51 -7.15 6.29
C GLY A 132 -14.28 -6.38 5.80
N TRP A 133 -14.50 -5.48 4.83
CA TRP A 133 -13.49 -4.62 4.22
C TRP A 133 -14.02 -3.19 4.17
N VAL A 134 -13.23 -2.25 4.67
CA VAL A 134 -13.56 -0.82 4.62
C VAL A 134 -12.90 -0.20 3.39
N VAL A 135 -13.70 0.49 2.59
CA VAL A 135 -13.25 1.16 1.36
C VAL A 135 -13.67 2.63 1.39
N ALA A 136 -12.81 3.48 0.84
CA ALA A 136 -13.01 4.92 0.75
C ALA A 136 -13.10 5.35 -0.72
N ARG A 137 -13.56 6.58 -0.94
CA ARG A 137 -13.55 7.22 -2.25
C ARG A 137 -12.16 7.18 -2.88
N GLY A 138 -12.11 6.85 -4.17
CA GLY A 138 -10.88 6.73 -4.98
C GLY A 138 -10.22 5.36 -4.96
N MET A 139 -10.64 4.45 -4.07
CA MET A 139 -10.10 3.09 -4.04
C MET A 139 -10.64 2.24 -5.20
N HIS A 140 -9.80 1.36 -5.73
CA HIS A 140 -10.20 0.37 -6.72
C HIS A 140 -10.59 -0.93 -6.01
N ILE A 141 -11.71 -1.52 -6.40
CA ILE A 141 -12.29 -2.69 -5.73
C ILE A 141 -12.73 -3.76 -6.73
N GLY A 142 -12.71 -5.01 -6.28
CA GLY A 142 -13.23 -6.16 -7.00
C GLY A 142 -12.30 -6.70 -8.09
N ARG A 143 -12.70 -7.82 -8.66
CA ARG A 143 -12.05 -8.48 -9.79
C ARG A 143 -12.19 -7.65 -11.06
N GLY A 144 -11.11 -7.58 -11.83
CA GLY A 144 -11.09 -6.88 -13.12
C GLY A 144 -12.04 -7.54 -14.12
N GLU A 145 -12.84 -6.73 -14.79
CA GLU A 145 -13.75 -7.17 -15.84
C GLU A 145 -13.04 -7.03 -17.19
N MET A 146 -13.06 -8.09 -18.00
CA MET A 146 -12.36 -8.09 -19.28
C MET A 146 -13.17 -7.31 -20.33
N VAL A 147 -12.69 -6.13 -20.71
CA VAL A 147 -13.27 -5.31 -21.77
C VAL A 147 -12.54 -5.58 -23.08
N LYS A 148 -13.28 -5.71 -24.18
CA LYS A 148 -12.73 -5.92 -25.53
C LYS A 148 -12.33 -4.60 -26.16
N LEU A 149 -11.19 -4.57 -26.84
CA LEU A 149 -10.64 -3.38 -27.47
C LEU A 149 -11.36 -3.04 -28.80
N GLY A 150 -12.67 -2.78 -28.74
CA GLY A 150 -13.49 -2.43 -29.90
C GLY A 150 -14.05 -3.63 -30.70
N PRO A 151 -14.88 -3.35 -31.72
CA PRO A 151 -15.55 -4.38 -32.51
C PRO A 151 -14.54 -5.22 -33.31
N GLY A 152 -14.43 -6.51 -33.00
CA GLY A 152 -13.56 -7.44 -33.73
C GLY A 152 -12.13 -7.56 -33.20
N ALA A 153 -11.74 -6.82 -32.15
CA ALA A 153 -10.45 -7.01 -31.52
C ALA A 153 -10.39 -8.33 -30.75
N MET A 154 -9.26 -9.04 -30.91
CA MET A 154 -8.99 -10.28 -30.18
C MET A 154 -8.37 -10.03 -28.79
N SER A 155 -7.93 -8.80 -28.50
CA SER A 155 -7.37 -8.42 -27.21
C SER A 155 -8.45 -7.91 -26.26
N SER A 156 -8.34 -8.33 -25.00
CA SER A 156 -9.13 -7.81 -23.89
C SER A 156 -8.21 -7.42 -22.74
N TYR A 157 -8.60 -6.42 -21.96
CA TYR A 157 -7.85 -5.95 -20.80
C TYR A 157 -8.78 -5.88 -19.57
N PRO A 158 -8.24 -6.14 -18.37
CA PRO A 158 -9.01 -6.03 -17.15
C PRO A 158 -9.24 -4.56 -16.81
N LEU A 159 -10.50 -4.20 -16.56
CA LEU A 159 -10.90 -2.89 -16.07
C LEU A 159 -11.53 -3.03 -14.68
N TYR A 160 -11.11 -2.18 -13.75
CA TYR A 160 -11.48 -2.27 -12.34
C TYR A 160 -12.48 -1.19 -11.96
N TRP A 161 -13.31 -1.48 -10.97
CA TRP A 161 -14.26 -0.52 -10.42
C TRP A 161 -13.56 0.39 -9.42
N LYS A 162 -13.78 1.70 -9.54
CA LYS A 162 -13.30 2.72 -8.61
C LYS A 162 -14.46 3.25 -7.79
N VAL A 163 -14.26 3.47 -6.49
CA VAL A 163 -15.27 4.12 -5.64
C VAL A 163 -15.33 5.61 -6.00
N ASP A 164 -16.40 6.04 -6.66
CA ASP A 164 -16.60 7.43 -7.06
C ASP A 164 -17.14 8.27 -5.89
N ARG A 165 -18.25 7.82 -5.29
CA ARG A 165 -18.94 8.51 -4.19
C ARG A 165 -19.48 7.52 -3.18
N VAL A 166 -19.38 7.90 -1.91
CA VAL A 166 -20.02 7.20 -0.79
C VAL A 166 -21.11 8.12 -0.26
N LYS A 167 -22.37 7.72 -0.42
CA LYS A 167 -23.54 8.44 0.09
C LYS A 167 -24.05 7.73 1.36
N PRO A 168 -24.96 8.35 2.14
CA PRO A 168 -25.48 7.73 3.37
C PRO A 168 -26.14 6.36 3.17
N ASN A 169 -26.77 6.12 2.02
CA ASN A 169 -27.56 4.90 1.75
C ASN A 169 -27.04 4.06 0.58
N GLU A 170 -26.01 4.52 -0.13
CA GLU A 170 -25.53 3.82 -1.32
C GLU A 170 -24.07 4.19 -1.64
N VAL A 171 -23.41 3.31 -2.38
CA VAL A 171 -22.07 3.54 -2.92
C VAL A 171 -22.17 3.59 -4.43
N VAL A 172 -21.60 4.64 -5.02
CA VAL A 172 -21.49 4.78 -6.47
C VAL A 172 -20.09 4.35 -6.86
N LEU A 173 -20.03 3.32 -7.68
CA LEU A 173 -18.82 2.86 -8.35
C LEU A 173 -18.79 3.40 -9.77
N VAL A 174 -17.60 3.73 -10.24
CA VAL A 174 -17.34 4.14 -11.61
C VAL A 174 -16.29 3.23 -12.22
N ARG A 175 -16.50 2.89 -13.48
CA ARG A 175 -15.53 2.22 -14.32
C ARG A 175 -15.29 3.10 -15.53
N GLU A 176 -14.13 3.73 -15.56
CA GLU A 176 -13.69 4.62 -16.64
C GLU A 176 -12.53 3.95 -17.38
N ASP A 177 -12.52 4.08 -18.71
CA ASP A 177 -11.39 3.65 -19.52
C ASP A 177 -10.53 4.85 -19.88
N THR A 178 -9.31 4.88 -19.34
CA THR A 178 -8.36 5.96 -19.59
C THR A 178 -7.69 5.86 -20.96
N LEU A 179 -7.66 4.67 -21.58
CA LEU A 179 -7.09 4.45 -22.91
C LEU A 179 -8.07 4.86 -24.00
N HIS A 180 -9.38 4.80 -23.71
CA HIS A 180 -10.47 5.11 -24.61
C HIS A 180 -11.44 6.13 -23.97
N PRO A 181 -11.05 7.43 -23.87
CA PRO A 181 -11.88 8.46 -23.25
C PRO A 181 -13.19 8.73 -24.02
N GLU A 182 -13.31 8.26 -25.26
CA GLU A 182 -14.54 8.29 -26.06
C GLU A 182 -15.64 7.37 -25.51
N VAL A 183 -15.26 6.33 -24.75
CA VAL A 183 -16.22 5.40 -24.15
C VAL A 183 -16.76 6.02 -22.86
N ALA A 184 -18.08 6.17 -22.79
CA ALA A 184 -18.72 6.74 -21.62
C ALA A 184 -18.43 5.91 -20.35
N PRO A 185 -18.14 6.55 -19.21
CA PRO A 185 -17.90 5.85 -17.96
C PRO A 185 -19.15 5.05 -17.56
N THR A 186 -18.93 3.82 -17.10
CA THR A 186 -20.00 2.98 -16.57
C THR A 186 -20.16 3.25 -15.08
N TYR A 187 -21.37 3.55 -14.64
CA TYR A 187 -21.68 3.72 -13.22
C TYR A 187 -22.46 2.53 -12.68
N ARG A 188 -22.21 2.20 -11.42
CA ARG A 188 -22.96 1.18 -10.69
C ARG A 188 -23.26 1.68 -9.29
N GLU A 189 -24.54 1.68 -8.94
CA GLU A 189 -25.00 2.06 -7.62
C GLU A 189 -25.26 0.78 -6.81
N ILE A 190 -24.70 0.72 -5.61
CA ILE A 190 -24.90 -0.38 -4.67
C ILE A 190 -25.63 0.20 -3.46
N PRO A 191 -26.94 -0.06 -3.30
CA PRO A 191 -27.68 0.40 -2.15
C PRO A 191 -27.31 -0.43 -0.92
N LEU A 192 -27.34 0.21 0.26
CA LEU A 192 -27.13 -0.43 1.55
C LEU A 192 -28.30 -1.37 1.90
N HIS A 193 -29.52 -0.98 1.54
CA HIS A 193 -30.72 -1.75 1.77
C HIS A 193 -31.32 -2.15 0.42
N THR A 194 -31.55 -3.45 0.22
CA THR A 194 -32.37 -3.93 -0.89
C THR A 194 -33.81 -3.46 -0.68
N GLU A 195 -34.50 -3.00 -1.72
CA GLU A 195 -35.78 -2.29 -1.64
C GLU A 195 -36.92 -3.03 -0.88
N GLY A 196 -36.75 -4.33 -0.60
CA GLY A 196 -37.68 -5.12 0.22
C GLY A 196 -37.54 -4.99 1.74
N GLU A 197 -36.52 -4.29 2.24
CA GLU A 197 -36.19 -4.20 3.68
C GLU A 197 -36.24 -2.76 4.20
N LYS A 198 -37.24 -1.98 3.75
CA LYS A 198 -37.68 -0.77 4.43
C LYS A 198 -38.91 -1.14 5.28
N SER A 199 -38.73 -1.22 6.60
CA SER A 199 -39.84 -1.28 7.58
C SER A 199 -39.56 -0.32 8.71
#